data_AF-A0A8S4D7E2-F1
#
_entry.id   AF-A0A8S4D7E2-F1
#
_cell.length_a   1.000
_cell.length_b   1.000
_cell.length_c   1.000
_cell.angle_alpha   90.00
_cell.angle_beta   90.00
_cell.angle_gamma   90.00
#
_symmetry.space_group_name_H-M   'P 1'
#
loop_
_entity.id
_entity.type
_entity.pdbx_description
1 polymer ?
#
loop_
_entity_poly.entity_id
_entity_poly.type
_entity_poly.pdbx_seq_one_letter_code
_entity_poly.pdbx_strand_id
1 'polypeptide(L)'
;MQFYKERILNAAQLKRLSEHKYSCTSASILDAWLQPWWCWLVSKTPLWLAPNLITILGLIINIVTTLILVWYSPDAKSDPPRWACFLCALGVFIYQSLDAIDGKQARRTGSQSPLGELFDHGCDSISTVFIAVGACTAVRLGEYPTWMFFQCFCAMTLFYCAHWQAYVTGTLKMGRIDVTEAQYSIILIHLVSAILGPQIWSVQMPWLGRPWALAVSTSCFAAQGHFVYDFAHTFQVRGCGKNGSTVAVPPLRVEFIVVSNCALVSLAAYLIVGYARLITRGGVGKNGSTVAGTSILSPVIPFSLVVVPAFIIFQKSESLVYETHPILYILTFGMVAAKVTNRLVVAHMTKSEMQYYDWSLLGPAMLFLNQYFNNAIPEYYVLWLANIWVCVDLVRYCGQICTEICDHLKIHLFKIPYPPPASPPHDRNVTSDNSDKSEDSEADSDAAPLLNNNTVSA
;
A
#
# COMPACT_ATOMS: atom_id res chain seq x y z
N MET A 1 -13.42 -17.40 16.85
CA MET A 1 -14.67 -17.09 16.13
C MET A 1 -14.34 -17.13 14.64
N GLN A 2 -14.54 -18.26 13.96
CA GLN A 2 -14.22 -18.40 12.53
C GLN A 2 -15.31 -17.68 11.73
N PHE A 3 -14.98 -16.52 11.15
CA PHE A 3 -15.94 -15.66 10.46
C PHE A 3 -16.26 -16.11 9.02
N TYR A 4 -15.68 -17.22 8.55
CA TYR A 4 -16.16 -18.04 7.43
C TYR A 4 -15.89 -19.51 7.74
N LYS A 5 -16.70 -20.41 7.17
CA LYS A 5 -16.47 -21.87 7.25
C LYS A 5 -15.35 -22.31 6.29
N GLU A 6 -15.06 -21.50 5.26
CA GLU A 6 -14.05 -21.76 4.23
C GLU A 6 -12.81 -20.87 4.41
N ARG A 7 -11.64 -21.47 4.19
CA ARG A 7 -10.35 -20.77 4.27
C ARG A 7 -10.11 -19.92 3.01
N ILE A 8 -9.51 -18.75 3.18
CA ILE A 8 -9.10 -17.91 2.04
C ILE A 8 -7.82 -18.46 1.42
N LEU A 9 -6.85 -18.87 2.26
CA LEU A 9 -5.57 -19.41 1.80
C LEU A 9 -5.59 -20.93 1.85
N ASN A 10 -5.23 -21.57 0.73
CA ASN A 10 -4.98 -23.00 0.70
C ASN A 10 -3.61 -23.36 1.29
N ALA A 11 -3.41 -24.63 1.61
CA ALA A 11 -2.17 -25.11 2.23
C ALA A 11 -0.91 -24.82 1.40
N ALA A 12 -1.02 -24.85 0.07
CA ALA A 12 0.11 -24.54 -0.82
C ALA A 12 0.48 -23.05 -0.80
N GLN A 13 -0.52 -22.15 -0.73
CA GLN A 13 -0.30 -20.71 -0.57
C GLN A 13 0.37 -20.40 0.77
N LEU A 14 -0.13 -20.99 1.86
CA LEU A 14 0.45 -20.82 3.20
C LEU A 14 1.91 -21.29 3.25
N LYS A 15 2.21 -22.46 2.66
CA LYS A 15 3.58 -22.96 2.55
C LYS A 15 4.48 -21.98 1.79
N ARG A 16 4.05 -21.52 0.61
CA ARG A 16 4.84 -20.56 -0.18
C ARG A 16 5.05 -19.23 0.53
N LEU A 17 4.06 -18.79 1.31
CA LEU A 17 4.17 -17.59 2.14
C LEU A 17 5.19 -17.76 3.26
N SER A 18 5.29 -18.94 3.88
CA SER A 18 6.34 -19.24 4.87
C SER A 18 7.76 -19.20 4.28
N GLU A 19 7.89 -19.45 2.97
CA GLU A 19 9.15 -19.40 2.22
C GLU A 19 9.45 -18.00 1.66
N HIS A 20 8.53 -17.03 1.82
CA HIS A 20 8.71 -15.65 1.35
C HIS A 20 9.84 -14.96 2.12
N LYS A 21 10.66 -14.23 1.39
CA LYS A 21 11.72 -13.40 1.96
C LYS A 21 11.50 -11.98 1.48
N TYR A 22 11.40 -11.06 2.45
CA TYR A 22 11.32 -9.65 2.18
C TYR A 22 12.50 -9.20 1.31
N SER A 23 12.19 -8.49 0.23
CA SER A 23 13.18 -7.91 -0.67
C SER A 23 12.71 -6.52 -1.08
N CYS A 24 13.44 -5.51 -0.62
CA CYS A 24 13.19 -4.12 -0.93
C CYS A 24 14.50 -3.42 -1.27
N THR A 25 14.50 -2.58 -2.31
CA THR A 25 15.59 -1.67 -2.63
C THR A 25 15.06 -0.25 -2.59
N SER A 26 15.56 0.59 -1.69
CA SER A 26 15.21 2.01 -1.60
C SER A 26 16.38 2.90 -1.98
N ALA A 27 16.10 3.91 -2.81
CA ALA A 27 17.00 5.02 -3.10
C ALA A 27 16.40 6.36 -2.67
N SER A 28 15.39 6.34 -1.77
CA SER A 28 14.69 7.54 -1.29
C SER A 28 15.68 8.50 -0.64
N ILE A 29 15.52 9.77 -0.96
CA ILE A 29 16.41 10.84 -0.51
C ILE A 29 16.15 11.11 0.97
N LEU A 30 14.88 11.31 1.35
CA LEU A 30 14.51 11.68 2.71
C LEU A 30 14.75 10.55 3.71
N ASP A 31 14.68 9.29 3.28
CA ASP A 31 14.98 8.15 4.16
C ASP A 31 16.32 8.32 4.87
N ALA A 32 17.37 8.74 4.14
CA ALA A 32 18.71 8.95 4.70
C ALA A 32 18.73 10.03 5.80
N TRP A 33 17.97 11.11 5.62
CA TRP A 33 17.88 12.22 6.59
C TRP A 33 17.03 11.86 7.81
N LEU A 34 16.06 10.97 7.64
CA LEU A 34 15.14 10.55 8.69
C LEU A 34 15.62 9.33 9.47
N GLN A 35 16.65 8.61 8.97
CA GLN A 35 17.23 7.48 9.70
C GLN A 35 17.60 7.79 11.15
N PRO A 36 18.28 8.92 11.48
CA PRO A 36 18.59 9.25 12.88
C PRO A 36 17.34 9.38 13.74
N TRP A 37 16.28 10.00 13.20
CA TRP A 37 14.99 10.14 13.88
C TRP A 37 14.35 8.78 14.15
N TRP A 38 14.25 7.92 13.13
CA TRP A 38 13.63 6.59 13.28
C TRP A 38 14.45 5.66 14.18
N CYS A 39 15.77 5.73 14.12
CA CYS A 39 16.66 4.97 15.01
C CYS A 39 16.53 5.43 16.47
N TRP A 40 16.43 6.74 16.69
CA TRP A 40 16.13 7.27 18.02
C TRP A 40 14.74 6.81 18.48
N LEU A 41 13.72 6.94 17.64
CA LEU A 41 12.34 6.61 17.99
C LEU A 41 12.17 5.14 18.33
N VAL A 42 12.68 4.23 17.47
CA VAL A 42 12.64 2.78 17.75
C VAL A 42 13.40 2.43 19.02
N SER A 43 14.47 3.15 19.38
CA SER A 43 15.19 2.92 20.64
C SER A 43 14.34 3.22 21.89
N LYS A 44 13.39 4.15 21.77
CA LYS A 44 12.43 4.52 22.83
C LYS A 44 11.20 3.64 22.84
N THR A 45 10.93 2.91 21.77
CA THR A 45 9.83 1.94 21.71
C THR A 45 10.07 0.80 22.72
N PRO A 46 9.08 0.48 23.58
CA PRO A 46 9.19 -0.63 24.52
C PRO A 46 9.37 -1.98 23.80
N LEU A 47 10.19 -2.88 24.35
CA LEU A 47 10.45 -4.19 23.74
C LEU A 47 9.22 -5.13 23.70
N TRP A 48 8.16 -4.82 24.45
CA TRP A 48 6.90 -5.59 24.45
C TRP A 48 5.93 -5.16 23.38
N LEU A 49 6.16 -3.99 22.79
CA LEU A 49 5.29 -3.45 21.77
C LEU A 49 5.54 -4.20 20.46
N ALA A 50 4.53 -4.96 20.03
CA ALA A 50 4.59 -5.73 18.79
C ALA A 50 4.62 -4.80 17.56
N PRO A 51 5.40 -5.13 16.51
CA PRO A 51 5.46 -4.34 15.27
C PRO A 51 4.08 -4.05 14.67
N ASN A 52 3.23 -5.06 14.48
CA ASN A 52 1.90 -4.88 13.89
C ASN A 52 0.98 -3.99 14.75
N LEU A 53 1.24 -3.89 16.06
CA LEU A 53 0.52 -2.95 16.93
C LEU A 53 0.96 -1.50 16.66
N ILE A 54 2.24 -1.28 16.35
CA ILE A 54 2.75 0.04 15.92
C ILE A 54 2.09 0.45 14.61
N THR A 55 2.07 -0.44 13.61
CA THR A 55 1.43 -0.23 12.30
C THR A 55 -0.04 0.19 12.44
N ILE A 56 -0.85 -0.59 13.18
CA ILE A 56 -2.28 -0.31 13.31
C ILE A 56 -2.55 0.97 14.11
N LEU A 57 -1.73 1.28 15.12
CA LEU A 57 -1.83 2.55 15.85
C LEU A 57 -1.55 3.75 14.93
N GLY A 58 -0.53 3.64 14.08
CA GLY A 58 -0.26 4.64 13.03
C GLY A 58 -1.47 4.82 12.11
N LEU A 59 -2.03 3.73 11.60
CA LEU A 59 -3.21 3.78 10.73
C LEU A 59 -4.41 4.44 11.42
N ILE A 60 -4.70 4.06 12.67
CA ILE A 60 -5.81 4.63 13.45
C ILE A 60 -5.62 6.14 13.62
N ILE A 61 -4.41 6.59 13.95
CA ILE A 61 -4.11 8.02 14.10
C ILE A 61 -4.38 8.75 12.79
N ASN A 62 -3.85 8.26 11.66
CA ASN A 62 -4.07 8.87 10.36
C ASN A 62 -5.57 8.95 9.98
N ILE A 63 -6.31 7.86 10.18
CA ILE A 63 -7.76 7.80 9.92
C ILE A 63 -8.49 8.83 10.78
N VAL A 64 -8.26 8.83 12.09
CA VAL A 64 -8.97 9.72 13.02
C VAL A 64 -8.67 11.18 12.72
N THR A 65 -7.41 11.56 12.52
CA THR A 65 -7.06 12.96 12.23
C THR A 65 -7.62 13.42 10.88
N THR A 66 -7.64 12.53 9.88
CA THR A 66 -8.26 12.83 8.58
C THR A 66 -9.78 12.96 8.72
N LEU A 67 -10.46 12.06 9.42
CA LEU A 67 -11.91 12.13 9.63
C LEU A 67 -12.33 13.39 10.39
N ILE A 68 -11.52 13.85 11.36
CA ILE A 68 -11.75 15.14 12.03
C ILE A 68 -11.66 16.30 11.02
N LEU A 69 -10.67 16.29 10.11
CA LEU A 69 -10.55 17.31 9.07
C LEU A 69 -11.77 17.29 8.12
N VAL A 70 -12.13 16.09 7.66
CA VAL A 70 -13.27 15.84 6.76
C VAL A 70 -14.60 16.21 7.39
N TRP A 71 -14.76 16.05 8.70
CA TRP A 71 -15.97 16.46 9.42
C TRP A 71 -16.31 17.94 9.21
N TYR A 72 -15.29 18.80 9.12
CA TYR A 72 -15.47 20.23 8.87
C TYR A 72 -15.58 20.60 7.39
N SER A 73 -15.16 19.72 6.49
CA SER A 73 -15.21 19.95 5.04
C SER A 73 -15.51 18.64 4.30
N PRO A 74 -16.75 18.12 4.43
CA PRO A 74 -17.14 16.81 3.87
C PRO A 74 -17.22 16.83 2.33
N ASP A 75 -17.27 18.02 1.74
CA ASP A 75 -17.26 18.28 0.31
C ASP A 75 -15.88 18.68 -0.23
N ALA A 76 -14.87 18.80 0.64
CA ALA A 76 -13.56 19.38 0.33
C ALA A 76 -13.62 20.78 -0.30
N LYS A 77 -14.71 21.53 -0.08
CA LYS A 77 -14.90 22.93 -0.52
C LYS A 77 -14.87 23.86 0.68
N SER A 78 -15.53 23.46 1.75
CA SER A 78 -15.62 24.25 2.99
C SER A 78 -14.24 24.47 3.62
N ASP A 79 -14.08 25.56 4.36
CA ASP A 79 -12.82 25.86 5.06
C ASP A 79 -12.69 25.03 6.35
N PRO A 80 -11.81 24.02 6.40
CA PRO A 80 -11.54 23.35 7.65
C PRO A 80 -10.84 24.31 8.64
N PRO A 81 -11.12 24.19 9.95
CA PRO A 81 -10.38 24.93 10.97
C PRO A 81 -8.88 24.66 10.89
N ARG A 82 -8.09 25.72 11.08
CA ARG A 82 -6.63 25.68 10.98
C ARG A 82 -5.99 24.67 11.94
N TRP A 83 -6.57 24.49 13.14
CA TRP A 83 -6.11 23.49 14.10
C TRP A 83 -6.37 22.06 13.61
N ALA A 84 -7.45 21.83 12.83
CA ALA A 84 -7.73 20.52 12.24
C ALA A 84 -6.73 20.21 11.13
N CYS A 85 -6.31 21.21 10.33
CA CYS A 85 -5.19 21.06 9.40
C CYS A 85 -3.88 20.71 10.12
N PHE A 86 -3.57 21.40 11.22
CA PHE A 86 -2.38 21.09 12.03
C PHE A 86 -2.45 19.67 12.61
N LEU A 87 -3.61 19.28 13.15
CA LEU A 87 -3.83 17.94 13.68
C LEU A 87 -3.64 16.87 12.61
N CYS A 88 -4.09 17.12 11.37
CA CYS A 88 -3.86 16.24 10.24
C CYS A 88 -2.37 16.18 9.84
N ALA A 89 -1.65 17.31 9.83
CA ALA A 89 -0.20 17.32 9.62
C ALA A 89 0.54 16.46 10.65
N LEU A 90 0.19 16.64 11.93
CA LEU A 90 0.75 15.86 13.03
C LEU A 90 0.38 14.38 12.92
N GLY A 91 -0.86 14.07 12.56
CA GLY A 91 -1.32 12.70 12.35
C GLY A 91 -0.57 11.97 11.26
N VAL A 92 -0.37 12.60 10.09
CA VAL A 92 0.41 12.04 8.98
C VAL A 92 1.89 11.88 9.39
N PHE A 93 2.48 12.84 10.10
CA PHE A 93 3.85 12.73 10.62
C PHE A 93 4.01 11.57 11.60
N ILE A 94 3.06 11.39 12.53
CA ILE A 94 3.08 10.28 13.47
C ILE A 94 2.91 8.96 12.74
N TYR A 95 1.93 8.85 11.84
CA TYR A 95 1.73 7.64 11.02
C TYR A 95 3.01 7.28 10.27
N GLN A 96 3.59 8.21 9.50
CA GLN A 96 4.84 8.02 8.78
C GLN A 96 5.98 7.55 9.69
N SER A 97 6.09 8.14 10.88
CA SER A 97 7.15 7.76 11.84
C SER A 97 6.93 6.37 12.44
N LEU A 98 5.68 5.98 12.72
CA LEU A 98 5.33 4.68 13.26
C LEU A 98 5.50 3.57 12.21
N ASP A 99 5.08 3.84 10.99
CA ASP A 99 5.28 3.02 9.80
C ASP A 99 6.77 2.70 9.59
N ALA A 100 7.62 3.73 9.55
CA ALA A 100 9.06 3.54 9.33
C ALA A 100 9.79 2.74 10.44
N ILE A 101 9.23 2.68 11.66
CA ILE A 101 9.86 1.97 12.79
C ILE A 101 9.32 0.56 13.00
N ASP A 102 8.20 0.14 12.41
CA ASP A 102 7.62 -1.16 12.72
C ASP A 102 8.54 -2.32 12.29
N GLY A 103 9.14 -2.25 11.10
CA GLY A 103 10.11 -3.21 10.60
C GLY A 103 11.44 -3.10 11.34
N LYS A 104 11.80 -1.90 11.82
CA LYS A 104 12.97 -1.70 12.71
C LYS A 104 12.75 -2.38 14.05
N GLN A 105 11.55 -2.24 14.61
CA GLN A 105 11.15 -2.90 15.84
C GLN A 105 11.16 -4.42 15.64
N ALA A 106 10.60 -4.92 14.53
CA ALA A 106 10.60 -6.35 14.22
C ALA A 106 12.01 -6.95 14.16
N ARG A 107 12.97 -6.23 13.58
CA ARG A 107 14.40 -6.59 13.60
C ARG A 107 14.98 -6.55 15.01
N ARG A 108 14.69 -5.49 15.77
CA ARG A 108 15.18 -5.29 17.15
C ARG A 108 14.69 -6.38 18.10
N THR A 109 13.46 -6.87 17.94
CA THR A 109 12.84 -7.89 18.79
C THR A 109 12.95 -9.30 18.24
N GLY A 110 13.57 -9.50 17.07
CA GLY A 110 13.67 -10.80 16.41
C GLY A 110 12.32 -11.39 15.97
N SER A 111 11.29 -10.55 15.81
CA SER A 111 9.92 -10.96 15.49
C SER A 111 9.53 -10.68 14.03
N GLN A 112 10.51 -10.69 13.12
CA GLN A 112 10.27 -10.51 11.69
C GLN A 112 9.45 -11.68 11.13
N SER A 113 8.46 -11.40 10.31
CA SER A 113 7.65 -12.43 9.66
C SER A 113 7.02 -11.92 8.35
N PRO A 114 6.68 -12.81 7.41
CA PRO A 114 5.89 -12.44 6.23
C PRO A 114 4.53 -11.84 6.60
N LEU A 115 3.95 -12.21 7.75
CA LEU A 115 2.72 -11.58 8.23
C LEU A 115 2.91 -10.09 8.52
N GLY A 116 4.05 -9.69 9.08
CA GLY A 116 4.33 -8.29 9.39
C GLY A 116 4.36 -7.42 8.14
N GLU A 117 5.08 -7.87 7.10
CA GLU A 117 5.13 -7.20 5.79
C GLU A 117 3.74 -7.13 5.13
N LEU A 118 2.96 -8.21 5.18
CA LEU A 118 1.58 -8.20 4.67
C LEU A 118 0.70 -7.20 5.41
N PHE A 119 0.85 -7.13 6.74
CA PHE A 119 0.05 -6.27 7.61
C PHE A 119 0.38 -4.79 7.39
N ASP A 120 1.66 -4.48 7.28
CA ASP A 120 2.22 -3.17 6.94
C ASP A 120 1.64 -2.62 5.63
N HIS A 121 1.93 -3.31 4.51
CA HIS A 121 1.41 -2.92 3.19
C HIS A 121 -0.12 -2.93 3.11
N GLY A 122 -0.76 -3.80 3.89
CA GLY A 122 -2.20 -3.86 4.02
C GLY A 122 -2.81 -2.64 4.72
N CYS A 123 -2.09 -2.04 5.67
CA CYS A 123 -2.46 -0.80 6.33
C CYS A 123 -2.14 0.42 5.45
N ASP A 124 -1.02 0.41 4.76
CA ASP A 124 -0.62 1.47 3.82
C ASP A 124 -1.64 1.69 2.69
N SER A 125 -2.23 0.61 2.17
CA SER A 125 -3.24 0.70 1.12
C SER A 125 -4.48 1.47 1.60
N ILE A 126 -4.88 1.28 2.86
CA ILE A 126 -5.98 2.01 3.51
C ILE A 126 -5.55 3.45 3.78
N SER A 127 -4.37 3.62 4.38
CA SER A 127 -3.81 4.92 4.74
C SER A 127 -3.71 5.87 3.54
N THR A 128 -3.33 5.34 2.37
CA THR A 128 -3.26 6.07 1.09
C THR A 128 -4.57 6.76 0.74
N VAL A 129 -5.73 6.14 1.01
CA VAL A 129 -7.05 6.73 0.76
C VAL A 129 -7.26 7.96 1.63
N PHE A 130 -6.98 7.84 2.94
CA PHE A 130 -7.17 8.93 3.90
C PHE A 130 -6.17 10.07 3.68
N ILE A 131 -4.90 9.75 3.40
CA ILE A 131 -3.87 10.75 3.07
C ILE A 131 -4.26 11.55 1.81
N ALA A 132 -4.76 10.88 0.76
CA ALA A 132 -5.19 11.54 -0.46
C ALA A 132 -6.40 12.47 -0.23
N VAL A 133 -7.41 11.99 0.51
CA VAL A 133 -8.59 12.79 0.88
C VAL A 133 -8.20 13.97 1.76
N GLY A 134 -7.33 13.76 2.75
CA GLY A 134 -6.84 14.79 3.66
C GLY A 134 -6.12 15.91 2.91
N ALA A 135 -5.21 15.56 2.00
CA ALA A 135 -4.49 16.52 1.17
C ALA A 135 -5.45 17.33 0.28
N CYS A 136 -6.41 16.67 -0.39
CA CYS A 136 -7.41 17.34 -1.22
C CYS A 136 -8.29 18.30 -0.40
N THR A 137 -8.67 17.89 0.80
CA THR A 137 -9.47 18.71 1.73
C THR A 137 -8.69 19.94 2.20
N ALA A 138 -7.39 19.79 2.51
CA ALA A 138 -6.55 20.88 2.98
C ALA A 138 -6.33 21.98 1.94
N VAL A 139 -6.33 21.63 0.65
CA VAL A 139 -6.17 22.57 -0.48
C VAL A 139 -7.49 22.97 -1.14
N ARG A 140 -8.63 22.55 -0.57
CA ARG A 140 -9.98 22.82 -1.10
C ARG A 140 -10.20 22.31 -2.54
N LEU A 141 -9.66 21.13 -2.86
CA LEU A 141 -9.73 20.59 -4.22
C LEU A 141 -11.15 20.16 -4.63
N GLY A 142 -12.11 20.12 -3.70
CA GLY A 142 -13.53 19.87 -3.99
C GLY A 142 -14.17 20.98 -4.83
N GLU A 143 -13.59 22.18 -4.88
CA GLU A 143 -13.94 23.25 -5.83
C GLU A 143 -13.67 22.83 -7.29
N TYR A 144 -12.82 21.82 -7.48
CA TYR A 144 -12.45 21.24 -8.76
C TYR A 144 -12.69 19.71 -8.74
N PRO A 145 -13.96 19.23 -8.76
CA PRO A 145 -14.29 17.83 -8.54
C PRO A 145 -13.52 16.85 -9.44
N THR A 146 -13.35 17.18 -10.72
CA THR A 146 -12.59 16.37 -11.67
C THR A 146 -11.11 16.25 -11.27
N TRP A 147 -10.48 17.33 -10.82
CA TRP A 147 -9.09 17.31 -10.35
C TRP A 147 -8.96 16.48 -9.09
N MET A 148 -9.87 16.64 -8.12
CA MET A 148 -9.91 15.82 -6.90
C MET A 148 -10.08 14.33 -7.21
N PHE A 149 -10.94 13.98 -8.17
CA PHE A 149 -11.20 12.60 -8.57
C PHE A 149 -9.90 11.96 -9.06
N PHE A 150 -9.29 12.57 -10.08
CA PHE A 150 -8.06 12.04 -10.67
C PHE A 150 -6.89 12.06 -9.67
N GLN A 151 -6.81 13.06 -8.80
CA GLN A 151 -5.75 13.15 -7.80
C GLN A 151 -5.81 11.98 -6.82
N CYS A 152 -7.01 11.68 -6.28
CA CYS A 152 -7.20 10.58 -5.34
C CYS A 152 -7.00 9.22 -6.01
N PHE A 153 -7.65 8.99 -7.15
CA PHE A 153 -7.53 7.71 -7.87
C PHE A 153 -6.12 7.47 -8.43
N CYS A 154 -5.38 8.52 -8.81
CA CYS A 154 -3.99 8.36 -9.21
C CYS A 154 -3.13 7.95 -8.02
N ALA A 155 -3.27 8.58 -6.84
CA ALA A 155 -2.54 8.18 -5.64
C ALA A 155 -2.73 6.68 -5.31
N MET A 156 -3.98 6.21 -5.34
CA MET A 156 -4.32 4.79 -5.13
C MET A 156 -3.74 3.89 -6.24
N THR A 157 -3.78 4.33 -7.50
CA THR A 157 -3.23 3.60 -8.64
C THR A 157 -1.72 3.45 -8.54
N LEU A 158 -0.99 4.47 -8.10
CA LEU A 158 0.46 4.39 -7.96
C LEU A 158 0.87 3.42 -6.86
N PHE A 159 0.19 3.49 -5.72
CA PHE A 159 0.41 2.53 -4.64
C PHE A 159 0.14 1.09 -5.11
N TYR A 160 -0.94 0.89 -5.88
CA TYR A 160 -1.23 -0.40 -6.51
C TYR A 160 -0.13 -0.82 -7.51
N CYS A 161 0.34 0.09 -8.36
CA CYS A 161 1.41 -0.17 -9.32
C CYS A 161 2.72 -0.56 -8.64
N ALA A 162 3.09 0.07 -7.51
CA ALA A 162 4.27 -0.34 -6.74
C ALA A 162 4.19 -1.82 -6.31
N HIS A 163 3.02 -2.25 -5.82
CA HIS A 163 2.76 -3.64 -5.43
C HIS A 163 2.64 -4.58 -6.63
N TRP A 164 2.16 -4.09 -7.76
CA TRP A 164 2.15 -4.85 -9.01
C TRP A 164 3.58 -5.07 -9.52
N GLN A 165 4.43 -4.06 -9.43
CA GLN A 165 5.85 -4.23 -9.71
C GLN A 165 6.48 -5.29 -8.80
N ALA A 166 6.17 -5.27 -7.50
CA ALA A 166 6.64 -6.29 -6.56
C ALA A 166 6.11 -7.69 -6.93
N TYR A 167 4.82 -7.82 -7.25
CA TYR A 167 4.19 -9.06 -7.73
C TYR A 167 4.93 -9.68 -8.92
N VAL A 168 5.37 -8.85 -9.87
CA VAL A 168 6.04 -9.30 -11.09
C VAL A 168 7.52 -9.56 -10.88
N THR A 169 8.22 -8.64 -10.20
CA THR A 169 9.68 -8.65 -10.10
C THR A 169 10.20 -9.40 -8.87
N GLY A 170 9.35 -9.70 -7.90
CA GLY A 170 9.74 -10.31 -6.64
C GLY A 170 10.37 -9.34 -5.64
N THR A 171 10.42 -8.04 -5.93
CA THR A 171 11.09 -7.04 -5.08
C THR A 171 10.39 -5.70 -5.17
N LEU A 172 10.12 -5.07 -4.03
CA LEU A 172 9.62 -3.70 -3.98
C LEU A 172 10.80 -2.76 -4.26
N LYS A 173 10.67 -1.88 -5.25
CA LYS A 173 11.73 -0.91 -5.54
C LYS A 173 11.18 0.48 -5.33
N MET A 174 11.81 1.19 -4.41
CA MET A 174 11.51 2.58 -4.15
C MET A 174 12.50 3.46 -4.91
N GLY A 175 11.96 4.48 -5.57
CA GLY A 175 12.70 5.47 -6.34
C GLY A 175 13.38 6.52 -5.45
N ARG A 176 13.90 7.58 -6.07
CA ARG A 176 14.49 8.73 -5.35
C ARG A 176 13.44 9.65 -4.73
N ILE A 177 12.29 9.77 -5.39
CA ILE A 177 11.09 10.44 -4.90
C ILE A 177 10.05 9.34 -4.77
N ASP A 178 9.69 9.02 -3.54
CA ASP A 178 8.77 7.91 -3.25
C ASP A 178 7.79 8.31 -2.13
N VAL A 179 7.19 7.31 -1.47
CA VAL A 179 6.18 7.47 -0.42
C VAL A 179 6.63 8.46 0.66
N THR A 180 7.89 8.40 1.13
CA THR A 180 8.41 9.31 2.16
C THR A 180 8.35 10.78 1.71
N GLU A 181 8.87 11.11 0.53
CA GLU A 181 8.81 12.47 -0.04
C GLU A 181 7.38 12.94 -0.25
N ALA A 182 6.50 12.06 -0.72
CA ALA A 182 5.08 12.38 -0.92
C ALA A 182 4.40 12.70 0.42
N GLN A 183 4.63 11.90 1.47
CA GLN A 183 4.05 12.12 2.79
C GLN A 183 4.56 13.43 3.43
N TYR A 184 5.86 13.74 3.35
CA TYR A 184 6.38 15.02 3.85
C TYR A 184 5.86 16.23 3.06
N SER A 185 5.65 16.08 1.76
CA SER A 185 5.00 17.12 0.95
C SER A 185 3.56 17.36 1.40
N ILE A 186 2.83 16.30 1.76
CA ILE A 186 1.45 16.40 2.28
C ILE A 186 1.43 17.00 3.70
N ILE A 187 2.38 16.64 4.56
CA ILE A 187 2.57 17.29 5.86
C ILE A 187 2.78 18.79 5.66
N LEU A 188 3.65 19.20 4.73
CA LEU A 188 3.87 20.61 4.40
C LEU A 188 2.59 21.30 3.91
N ILE A 189 1.81 20.67 3.03
CA ILE A 189 0.51 21.21 2.56
C ILE A 189 -0.40 21.48 3.77
N HIS A 190 -0.54 20.52 4.67
CA HIS A 190 -1.36 20.69 5.88
C HIS A 190 -0.84 21.79 6.81
N LEU A 191 0.49 21.90 6.99
CA LEU A 191 1.11 22.96 7.78
C LEU A 191 0.89 24.34 7.16
N VAL A 192 0.97 24.47 5.84
CA VAL A 192 0.64 25.72 5.13
C VAL A 192 -0.82 26.08 5.35
N SER A 193 -1.77 25.14 5.21
CA SER A 193 -3.18 25.38 5.53
C SER A 193 -3.39 25.75 7.01
N ALA A 194 -2.61 25.20 7.93
CA ALA A 194 -2.68 25.54 9.35
C ALA A 194 -2.13 26.95 9.67
N ILE A 195 -1.06 27.38 9.01
CA ILE A 195 -0.35 28.64 9.29
C ILE A 195 -0.93 29.82 8.51
N LEU A 196 -1.37 29.61 7.28
CA LEU A 196 -1.90 30.68 6.41
C LEU A 196 -3.42 30.63 6.24
N GLY A 197 -4.05 29.51 6.63
CA GLY A 197 -5.47 29.25 6.37
C GLY A 197 -5.67 28.51 5.04
N PRO A 198 -6.67 27.61 4.92
CA PRO A 198 -6.96 26.89 3.67
C PRO A 198 -7.26 27.81 2.48
N GLN A 199 -7.71 29.04 2.73
CA GLN A 199 -8.05 30.02 1.69
C GLN A 199 -6.84 30.46 0.87
N ILE A 200 -5.60 30.27 1.38
CA ILE A 200 -4.39 30.58 0.62
C ILE A 200 -4.33 29.84 -0.71
N TRP A 201 -4.89 28.63 -0.75
CA TRP A 201 -4.92 27.79 -1.94
C TRP A 201 -5.87 28.31 -3.03
N SER A 202 -6.84 29.13 -2.64
CA SER A 202 -7.78 29.80 -3.56
C SER A 202 -7.22 31.11 -4.13
N VAL A 203 -6.12 31.65 -3.58
CA VAL A 203 -5.48 32.87 -4.08
C VAL A 203 -4.91 32.61 -5.48
N GLN A 204 -5.18 33.53 -6.41
CA GLN A 204 -4.70 33.44 -7.79
C GLN A 204 -3.22 33.80 -7.87
N MET A 205 -2.44 32.99 -8.60
CA MET A 205 -1.05 33.30 -8.92
C MET A 205 -0.97 34.52 -9.84
N PRO A 206 -0.17 35.56 -9.52
CA PRO A 206 -0.11 36.80 -10.29
C PRO A 206 0.24 36.62 -11.78
N TRP A 207 1.04 35.61 -12.13
CA TRP A 207 1.51 35.38 -13.49
C TRP A 207 0.63 34.43 -14.32
N LEU A 208 -0.22 33.62 -13.68
CA LEU A 208 -1.01 32.58 -14.37
C LEU A 208 -2.53 32.80 -14.25
N GLY A 209 -2.99 33.64 -13.32
CA GLY A 209 -4.42 33.87 -13.06
C GLY A 209 -5.16 32.60 -12.58
N ARG A 210 -4.44 31.58 -12.13
CA ARG A 210 -4.98 30.31 -11.63
C ARG A 210 -4.70 30.16 -10.13
N PRO A 211 -5.59 29.51 -9.36
CA PRO A 211 -5.36 29.30 -7.93
C PRO A 211 -4.18 28.38 -7.60
N TRP A 212 -3.54 28.62 -6.46
CA TRP A 212 -2.45 27.80 -5.95
C TRP A 212 -2.83 26.31 -5.77
N ALA A 213 -4.09 26.00 -5.45
CA ALA A 213 -4.60 24.63 -5.37
C ALA A 213 -4.34 23.83 -6.66
N LEU A 214 -4.55 24.45 -7.83
CA LEU A 214 -4.31 23.83 -9.13
C LEU A 214 -2.82 23.70 -9.45
N ALA A 215 -1.99 24.63 -8.97
CA ALA A 215 -0.54 24.53 -9.10
C ALA A 215 -0.01 23.31 -8.33
N VAL A 216 -0.44 23.14 -7.08
CA VAL A 216 -0.10 21.98 -6.26
C VAL A 216 -0.57 20.69 -6.92
N SER A 217 -1.85 20.62 -7.32
CA SER A 217 -2.36 19.39 -7.97
C SER A 217 -1.63 19.08 -9.28
N THR A 218 -1.30 20.08 -10.10
CA THR A 218 -0.51 19.89 -11.31
C THR A 218 0.90 19.38 -11.00
N SER A 219 1.56 19.91 -9.96
CA SER A 219 2.87 19.43 -9.54
C SER A 219 2.82 17.98 -9.04
N CYS A 220 1.76 17.61 -8.31
CA CYS A 220 1.53 16.23 -7.91
C CYS A 220 1.34 15.35 -9.15
N PHE A 221 0.49 15.72 -10.11
CA PHE A 221 0.32 14.94 -11.34
C PHE A 221 1.61 14.79 -12.14
N ALA A 222 2.47 15.81 -12.19
CA ALA A 222 3.75 15.72 -12.86
C ALA A 222 4.68 14.68 -12.17
N ALA A 223 4.77 14.72 -10.84
CA ALA A 223 5.53 13.73 -10.07
C ALA A 223 4.97 12.31 -10.26
N GLN A 224 3.64 12.18 -10.27
CA GLN A 224 2.94 10.92 -10.52
C GLN A 224 3.20 10.40 -11.95
N GLY A 225 3.20 11.27 -12.96
CA GLY A 225 3.52 10.91 -14.34
C GLY A 225 4.95 10.41 -14.51
N HIS A 226 5.90 10.99 -13.77
CA HIS A 226 7.28 10.50 -13.72
C HIS A 226 7.34 9.06 -13.16
N PHE A 227 6.63 8.78 -12.08
CA PHE A 227 6.55 7.42 -11.54
C PHE A 227 5.97 6.43 -12.55
N VAL A 228 4.89 6.78 -13.25
CA VAL A 228 4.28 5.91 -14.27
C VAL A 228 5.25 5.63 -15.41
N TYR A 229 6.04 6.62 -15.81
CA TYR A 229 7.10 6.46 -16.80
C TYR A 229 8.16 5.45 -16.33
N ASP A 230 8.68 5.61 -15.10
CA ASP A 230 9.67 4.70 -14.51
C ASP A 230 9.14 3.28 -14.35
N PHE A 231 7.87 3.14 -13.95
CA PHE A 231 7.15 1.88 -13.87
C PHE A 231 7.07 1.22 -15.25
N ALA A 232 6.58 1.93 -16.27
CA ALA A 232 6.49 1.41 -17.64
C ALA A 232 7.86 0.98 -18.19
N HIS A 233 8.89 1.78 -17.94
CA HIS A 233 10.27 1.47 -18.31
C HIS A 233 10.79 0.20 -17.60
N THR A 234 10.43 -0.01 -16.33
CA THR A 234 10.82 -1.22 -15.57
C THR A 234 10.24 -2.49 -16.21
N PHE A 235 9.00 -2.45 -16.70
CA PHE A 235 8.39 -3.58 -17.42
C PHE A 235 9.05 -3.83 -18.78
N GLN A 236 9.45 -2.76 -19.48
CA GLN A 236 10.14 -2.87 -20.77
C GLN A 236 11.53 -3.52 -20.62
N VAL A 237 12.29 -3.16 -19.58
CA VAL A 237 13.68 -3.65 -19.39
C VAL A 237 13.74 -5.01 -18.68
N ARG A 238 12.80 -5.32 -17.78
CA ARG A 238 12.89 -6.49 -16.89
C ARG A 238 11.69 -7.44 -16.94
N GLY A 239 10.74 -7.24 -17.84
CA GLY A 239 9.55 -8.08 -17.99
C GLY A 239 9.84 -9.47 -18.56
N CYS A 240 10.71 -10.26 -17.92
CA CYS A 240 10.86 -11.68 -18.21
C CYS A 240 9.90 -12.44 -17.30
N GLY A 241 8.79 -12.93 -17.85
CA GLY A 241 7.88 -13.81 -17.13
C GLY A 241 8.56 -15.07 -16.63
N LYS A 242 7.91 -15.80 -15.72
CA LYS A 242 8.40 -17.07 -15.12
C LYS A 242 8.89 -18.13 -16.15
N ASN A 243 8.59 -17.95 -17.44
CA ASN A 243 9.00 -18.84 -18.54
C ASN A 243 9.95 -18.17 -19.58
N GLY A 244 10.59 -17.03 -19.27
CA GLY A 244 11.45 -16.32 -20.22
C GLY A 244 10.71 -15.54 -21.31
N SER A 245 9.38 -15.38 -21.20
CA SER A 245 8.60 -14.54 -22.11
C SER A 245 8.82 -13.06 -21.82
N THR A 246 9.30 -12.31 -22.82
CA THR A 246 9.44 -10.85 -22.78
C THR A 246 8.18 -10.15 -23.28
N VAL A 247 7.77 -9.08 -22.60
CA VAL A 247 6.67 -8.22 -23.07
C VAL A 247 7.24 -7.20 -24.06
N ALA A 248 6.93 -7.37 -25.35
CA ALA A 248 7.21 -6.34 -26.36
C ALA A 248 6.17 -5.22 -26.26
N VAL A 249 6.54 -4.09 -25.64
CA VAL A 249 5.73 -2.86 -25.61
C VAL A 249 6.25 -1.91 -26.69
N PRO A 250 5.44 -1.45 -27.67
CA PRO A 250 5.88 -0.47 -28.66
C PRO A 250 6.14 0.90 -28.01
N PRO A 251 7.19 1.65 -28.39
CA PRO A 251 7.42 2.98 -27.88
C PRO A 251 6.53 4.01 -28.60
N LEU A 252 5.87 4.89 -27.84
CA LEU A 252 5.15 6.05 -28.36
C LEU A 252 5.77 7.31 -27.74
N ARG A 253 6.26 8.22 -28.58
CA ARG A 253 6.70 9.57 -28.19
C ARG A 253 5.45 10.44 -27.99
N VAL A 254 5.36 11.12 -26.85
CA VAL A 254 4.27 12.08 -26.56
C VAL A 254 4.88 13.41 -26.14
N GLU A 255 4.48 14.49 -26.80
CA GLU A 255 4.86 15.87 -26.46
C GLU A 255 3.98 16.46 -25.36
N PHE A 256 4.55 17.42 -24.62
CA PHE A 256 4.02 17.98 -23.38
C PHE A 256 3.02 19.12 -23.62
N ILE A 257 2.06 19.22 -22.70
CA ILE A 257 0.99 20.24 -22.52
C ILE A 257 -0.37 19.79 -23.11
N VAL A 258 -1.39 19.72 -22.23
CA VAL A 258 -2.70 19.01 -22.34
C VAL A 258 -2.63 17.49 -22.05
N VAL A 259 -1.51 17.04 -21.47
CA VAL A 259 -1.17 15.62 -21.29
C VAL A 259 -1.80 14.95 -20.07
N SER A 260 -2.07 15.64 -18.95
CA SER A 260 -2.43 14.91 -17.70
C SER A 260 -3.73 14.09 -17.77
N ASN A 261 -4.83 14.69 -18.27
CA ASN A 261 -6.13 14.02 -18.32
C ASN A 261 -6.28 13.16 -19.58
N CYS A 262 -5.79 13.65 -20.72
CA CYS A 262 -5.84 12.89 -21.97
C CYS A 262 -4.83 11.74 -21.99
N ALA A 263 -3.65 11.84 -21.38
CA ALA A 263 -2.69 10.72 -21.35
C ALA A 263 -3.13 9.62 -20.39
N LEU A 264 -3.79 9.93 -19.27
CA LEU A 264 -4.32 8.90 -18.38
C LEU A 264 -5.48 8.12 -19.06
N VAL A 265 -6.39 8.85 -19.70
CA VAL A 265 -7.50 8.25 -20.48
C VAL A 265 -6.99 7.54 -21.73
N SER A 266 -5.99 8.09 -22.42
CA SER A 266 -5.39 7.49 -23.62
C SER A 266 -4.50 6.29 -23.29
N LEU A 267 -3.81 6.29 -22.14
CA LEU A 267 -3.06 5.13 -21.65
C LEU A 267 -4.02 4.01 -21.24
N ALA A 268 -5.10 4.33 -20.51
CA ALA A 268 -6.15 3.37 -20.19
C ALA A 268 -6.82 2.81 -21.46
N ALA A 269 -7.21 3.66 -22.41
CA ALA A 269 -7.80 3.24 -23.68
C ALA A 269 -6.81 2.44 -24.55
N TYR A 270 -5.53 2.82 -24.58
CA TYR A 270 -4.49 2.09 -25.30
C TYR A 270 -4.26 0.69 -24.71
N LEU A 271 -4.24 0.57 -23.38
CA LEU A 271 -4.15 -0.72 -22.69
C LEU A 271 -5.39 -1.59 -23.01
N ILE A 272 -6.60 -1.01 -22.97
CA ILE A 272 -7.85 -1.71 -23.29
C ILE A 272 -7.90 -2.19 -24.76
N VAL A 273 -7.52 -1.33 -25.72
CA VAL A 273 -7.48 -1.68 -27.16
C VAL A 273 -6.36 -2.68 -27.47
N GLY A 274 -5.21 -2.58 -26.80
CA GLY A 274 -4.13 -3.57 -26.87
C GLY A 274 -4.60 -4.96 -26.42
N TYR A 275 -5.41 -5.02 -25.36
CA TYR A 275 -6.03 -6.25 -24.85
C TYR A 275 -7.07 -6.86 -25.80
N ALA A 276 -7.96 -6.05 -26.38
CA ALA A 276 -8.98 -6.52 -27.33
C ALA A 276 -8.36 -7.15 -28.59
N ARG A 277 -7.20 -6.63 -29.04
CA ARG A 277 -6.44 -7.17 -30.18
C ARG A 277 -5.71 -8.48 -29.86
N LEU A 278 -5.32 -8.69 -28.60
CA LEU A 278 -4.66 -9.92 -28.16
C LEU A 278 -5.66 -11.09 -28.04
N ILE A 279 -6.88 -10.80 -27.56
CA ILE A 279 -7.97 -11.78 -27.42
C ILE A 279 -8.49 -12.24 -28.80
N THR A 280 -8.62 -11.32 -29.75
CA THR A 280 -9.10 -11.61 -31.12
C THR A 280 -8.13 -12.42 -31.97
N ARG A 281 -6.85 -12.53 -31.57
CA ARG A 281 -5.81 -13.28 -32.29
C ARG A 281 -5.57 -14.72 -31.81
N GLY A 282 -6.37 -15.22 -30.85
CA GLY A 282 -6.50 -16.65 -30.54
C GLY A 282 -5.19 -17.45 -30.52
N GLY A 283 -4.32 -17.23 -29.54
CA GLY A 283 -3.10 -18.04 -29.39
C GLY A 283 -3.36 -19.38 -28.71
N VAL A 284 -3.16 -20.50 -29.41
CA VAL A 284 -3.27 -21.86 -28.87
C VAL A 284 -1.87 -22.41 -28.55
N GLY A 285 -1.66 -22.92 -27.34
CA GLY A 285 -0.38 -23.48 -26.87
C GLY A 285 -0.07 -24.86 -27.44
N LYS A 286 1.21 -25.14 -27.70
CA LYS A 286 1.71 -26.30 -28.49
C LYS A 286 1.53 -27.69 -27.84
N ASN A 287 1.06 -27.77 -26.59
CA ASN A 287 0.94 -29.03 -25.84
C ASN A 287 -0.46 -29.27 -25.22
N GLY A 288 -1.50 -28.55 -25.64
CA GLY A 288 -2.84 -28.73 -25.06
C GLY A 288 -2.97 -28.31 -23.58
N SER A 289 -1.93 -27.72 -22.98
CA SER A 289 -2.00 -27.06 -21.68
C SER A 289 -2.51 -25.64 -21.86
N THR A 290 -3.79 -25.44 -21.58
CA THR A 290 -4.37 -24.12 -21.32
C THR A 290 -3.88 -23.62 -19.95
N VAL A 291 -3.74 -22.31 -19.79
CA VAL A 291 -3.26 -21.58 -18.60
C VAL A 291 -1.74 -21.36 -18.52
N ALA A 292 -1.18 -20.42 -19.30
CA ALA A 292 0.00 -19.61 -18.93
C ALA A 292 0.45 -18.71 -20.09
N GLY A 293 0.18 -17.41 -19.99
CA GLY A 293 0.70 -16.41 -20.93
C GLY A 293 0.33 -14.96 -20.57
N THR A 294 -0.63 -14.76 -19.66
CA THR A 294 -1.20 -13.45 -19.29
C THR A 294 -1.05 -13.08 -17.81
N SER A 295 -0.35 -13.88 -16.98
CA SER A 295 -0.37 -13.76 -15.51
C SER A 295 0.34 -12.52 -14.95
N ILE A 296 1.25 -11.91 -15.71
CA ILE A 296 1.95 -10.66 -15.32
C ILE A 296 1.03 -9.47 -15.41
N LEU A 297 0.13 -9.47 -16.41
CA LEU A 297 -0.79 -8.37 -16.66
C LEU A 297 -2.17 -8.59 -16.01
N SER A 298 -2.44 -9.80 -15.52
CA SER A 298 -3.70 -10.14 -14.88
C SER A 298 -4.11 -9.20 -13.72
N PRO A 299 -3.19 -8.55 -12.98
CA PRO A 299 -3.56 -7.54 -11.99
C PRO A 299 -4.26 -6.30 -12.55
N VAL A 300 -4.14 -5.99 -13.85
CA VAL A 300 -4.84 -4.82 -14.42
C VAL A 300 -6.36 -4.96 -14.32
N ILE A 301 -6.87 -6.19 -14.44
CA ILE A 301 -8.30 -6.48 -14.56
C ILE A 301 -9.06 -6.09 -13.28
N PRO A 302 -8.76 -6.66 -12.10
CA PRO A 302 -9.53 -6.36 -10.90
C PRO A 302 -9.42 -4.91 -10.46
N PHE A 303 -8.28 -4.24 -10.70
CA PHE A 303 -8.15 -2.81 -10.39
C PHE A 303 -8.95 -1.94 -11.37
N SER A 304 -8.97 -2.30 -12.67
CA SER A 304 -9.81 -1.63 -13.67
C SER A 304 -11.30 -1.77 -13.37
N LEU A 305 -11.72 -2.91 -12.78
CA LEU A 305 -13.09 -3.13 -12.29
C LEU A 305 -13.46 -2.20 -11.12
N VAL A 306 -12.51 -1.48 -10.52
CA VAL A 306 -12.78 -0.43 -9.54
C VAL A 306 -12.80 0.95 -10.22
N VAL A 307 -11.71 1.29 -10.91
CA VAL A 307 -11.50 2.64 -11.45
C VAL A 307 -12.47 2.98 -12.59
N VAL A 308 -12.73 2.04 -13.50
CA VAL A 308 -13.60 2.29 -14.66
C VAL A 308 -15.05 2.49 -14.21
N PRO A 309 -15.65 1.62 -13.38
CA PRO A 309 -16.99 1.89 -12.83
C PRO A 309 -17.03 3.19 -12.01
N ALA A 310 -16.00 3.49 -11.21
CA ALA A 310 -15.94 4.74 -10.46
C ALA A 310 -16.00 5.98 -11.38
N PHE A 311 -15.32 5.93 -12.52
CA PHE A 311 -15.36 7.03 -13.50
C PHE A 311 -16.71 7.09 -14.23
N ILE A 312 -17.27 5.94 -14.64
CA ILE A 312 -18.56 5.89 -15.33
C ILE A 312 -19.69 6.40 -14.42
N ILE A 313 -19.71 5.96 -13.16
CA ILE A 313 -20.72 6.37 -12.17
C ILE A 313 -20.62 7.87 -11.91
N PHE A 314 -19.41 8.42 -11.81
CA PHE A 314 -19.20 9.87 -11.73
C PHE A 314 -19.79 10.58 -12.96
N GLN A 315 -19.45 10.15 -14.18
CA GLN A 315 -19.88 10.83 -15.41
C GLN A 315 -21.39 10.70 -15.71
N LYS A 316 -22.03 9.61 -15.26
CA LYS A 316 -23.44 9.33 -15.56
C LYS A 316 -24.43 9.65 -14.44
N SER A 317 -23.95 10.00 -13.25
CA SER A 317 -24.83 10.28 -12.11
C SER A 317 -25.68 11.52 -12.38
N GLU A 318 -27.00 11.32 -12.50
CA GLU A 318 -27.96 12.42 -12.62
C GLU A 318 -28.08 13.22 -11.33
N SER A 319 -27.87 12.58 -10.16
CA SER A 319 -27.89 13.25 -8.86
C SER A 319 -26.57 13.94 -8.51
N LEU A 320 -25.57 13.88 -9.40
CA LEU A 320 -24.22 14.41 -9.17
C LEU A 320 -23.66 13.92 -7.83
N VAL A 321 -23.82 12.62 -7.53
CA VAL A 321 -23.49 12.02 -6.22
C VAL A 321 -22.04 12.25 -5.82
N TYR A 322 -21.13 12.27 -6.80
CA TYR A 322 -19.73 12.58 -6.56
C TYR A 322 -19.49 14.08 -6.25
N GLU A 323 -20.17 15.00 -6.94
CA GLU A 323 -19.95 16.44 -6.71
C GLU A 323 -20.58 16.94 -5.40
N THR A 324 -21.65 16.27 -4.96
CA THR A 324 -22.37 16.54 -3.71
C THR A 324 -21.74 15.85 -2.51
N HIS A 325 -21.22 14.63 -2.69
CA HIS A 325 -20.60 13.84 -1.62
C HIS A 325 -19.24 13.25 -2.03
N PRO A 326 -18.25 14.08 -2.44
CA PRO A 326 -17.00 13.62 -3.04
C PRO A 326 -16.18 12.76 -2.09
N ILE A 327 -16.12 13.13 -0.80
CA ILE A 327 -15.29 12.39 0.16
C ILE A 327 -15.88 11.02 0.45
N LEU A 328 -17.20 10.91 0.68
CA LEU A 328 -17.85 9.60 0.86
C LEU A 328 -17.66 8.72 -0.39
N TYR A 329 -17.73 9.31 -1.57
CA TYR A 329 -17.48 8.62 -2.83
C TYR A 329 -16.05 8.09 -2.94
N ILE A 330 -15.04 8.94 -2.70
CA ILE A 330 -13.62 8.55 -2.72
C ILE A 330 -13.33 7.51 -1.65
N LEU A 331 -13.88 7.64 -0.44
CA LEU A 331 -13.74 6.63 0.62
C LEU A 331 -14.32 5.30 0.15
N THR A 332 -15.53 5.27 -0.40
CA THR A 332 -16.19 4.03 -0.84
C THR A 332 -15.33 3.29 -1.87
N PHE A 333 -14.98 3.93 -2.98
CA PHE A 333 -14.19 3.30 -4.03
C PHE A 333 -12.72 3.09 -3.63
N GLY A 334 -12.19 3.97 -2.77
CA GLY A 334 -10.85 3.86 -2.25
C GLY A 334 -10.67 2.67 -1.33
N MET A 335 -11.66 2.35 -0.50
CA MET A 335 -11.64 1.12 0.31
C MET A 335 -11.73 -0.14 -0.56
N VAL A 336 -12.46 -0.09 -1.69
CA VAL A 336 -12.45 -1.19 -2.69
C VAL A 336 -11.04 -1.33 -3.28
N ALA A 337 -10.42 -0.22 -3.70
CA ALA A 337 -9.06 -0.20 -4.24
C ALA A 337 -8.01 -0.70 -3.22
N ALA A 338 -8.13 -0.30 -1.96
CA ALA A 338 -7.30 -0.79 -0.85
C ALA A 338 -7.42 -2.31 -0.70
N LYS A 339 -8.64 -2.85 -0.70
CA LYS A 339 -8.84 -4.31 -0.64
C LYS A 339 -8.25 -5.05 -1.83
N VAL A 340 -8.45 -4.54 -3.05
CA VAL A 340 -7.86 -5.13 -4.27
C VAL A 340 -6.32 -5.10 -4.18
N THR A 341 -5.75 -4.02 -3.64
CA THR A 341 -4.31 -3.95 -3.38
C THR A 341 -3.87 -5.00 -2.36
N ASN A 342 -4.58 -5.17 -1.25
CA ASN A 342 -4.24 -6.18 -0.23
C ASN A 342 -4.26 -7.60 -0.83
N ARG A 343 -5.19 -7.90 -1.74
CA ARG A 343 -5.21 -9.19 -2.45
C ARG A 343 -4.01 -9.35 -3.38
N LEU A 344 -3.54 -8.28 -4.00
CA LEU A 344 -2.32 -8.30 -4.82
C LEU A 344 -1.07 -8.55 -3.98
N VAL A 345 -0.97 -7.92 -2.80
CA VAL A 345 0.12 -8.18 -1.83
C VAL A 345 0.11 -9.65 -1.41
N VAL A 346 -1.06 -10.19 -1.05
CA VAL A 346 -1.20 -11.61 -0.72
C VAL A 346 -0.73 -12.48 -1.89
N ALA A 347 -1.22 -12.22 -3.10
CA ALA A 347 -0.88 -12.98 -4.31
C ALA A 347 0.63 -12.96 -4.60
N HIS A 348 1.29 -11.82 -4.38
CA HIS A 348 2.74 -11.67 -4.48
C HIS A 348 3.46 -12.58 -3.49
N MET A 349 3.14 -12.46 -2.20
CA MET A 349 3.83 -13.18 -1.11
C MET A 349 3.56 -14.69 -1.15
N THR A 350 2.36 -15.11 -1.58
CA THR A 350 2.01 -16.53 -1.77
C THR A 350 2.43 -17.06 -3.13
N LYS A 351 3.02 -16.22 -4.00
CA LYS A 351 3.40 -16.54 -5.40
C LYS A 351 2.27 -17.21 -6.19
N SER A 352 1.03 -16.78 -5.97
CA SER A 352 -0.17 -17.30 -6.63
C SER A 352 -0.80 -16.27 -7.55
N GLU A 353 -1.65 -16.72 -8.48
CA GLU A 353 -2.43 -15.80 -9.30
C GLU A 353 -3.45 -15.05 -8.43
N MET A 354 -3.68 -13.78 -8.79
CA MET A 354 -4.71 -12.98 -8.16
C MET A 354 -6.08 -13.31 -8.77
N GLN A 355 -7.07 -13.58 -7.91
CA GLN A 355 -8.45 -13.80 -8.32
C GLN A 355 -9.11 -12.49 -8.79
N TYR A 356 -9.88 -12.55 -9.87
CA TYR A 356 -10.48 -11.36 -10.49
C TYR A 356 -11.71 -10.83 -9.77
N TYR A 357 -12.59 -11.72 -9.31
CA TYR A 357 -13.82 -11.34 -8.63
C TYR A 357 -13.61 -11.18 -7.14
N ASP A 358 -14.31 -10.22 -6.55
CA ASP A 358 -14.29 -9.94 -5.12
C ASP A 358 -15.64 -9.41 -4.66
N TRP A 359 -16.00 -9.71 -3.41
CA TRP A 359 -17.22 -9.21 -2.79
C TRP A 359 -17.20 -7.70 -2.56
N SER A 360 -16.03 -7.04 -2.56
CA SER A 360 -15.93 -5.58 -2.47
C SER A 360 -16.52 -4.87 -3.69
N LEU A 361 -16.57 -5.55 -4.85
CA LEU A 361 -17.14 -5.01 -6.09
C LEU A 361 -18.69 -4.95 -6.06
N LEU A 362 -19.33 -5.59 -5.07
CA LEU A 362 -20.79 -5.56 -4.93
C LEU A 362 -21.30 -4.12 -4.72
N GLY A 363 -20.62 -3.31 -3.90
CA GLY A 363 -20.97 -1.91 -3.67
C GLY A 363 -21.00 -1.08 -4.96
N PRO A 364 -19.87 -0.99 -5.70
CA PRO A 364 -19.83 -0.38 -7.03
C PRO A 364 -20.86 -0.92 -8.02
N ALA A 365 -21.08 -2.25 -8.03
CA ALA A 365 -22.06 -2.87 -8.91
C ALA A 365 -23.49 -2.42 -8.58
N MET A 366 -23.84 -2.30 -7.29
CA MET A 366 -25.14 -1.77 -6.86
C MET A 366 -25.35 -0.33 -7.34
N LEU A 367 -24.34 0.54 -7.22
CA LEU A 367 -24.41 1.92 -7.73
C LEU A 367 -24.60 1.96 -9.25
N PHE A 368 -23.80 1.18 -9.97
CA PHE A 368 -23.89 1.10 -11.43
C PHE A 368 -25.27 0.61 -11.90
N LEU A 369 -25.79 -0.45 -11.27
CA LEU A 369 -27.12 -0.99 -11.58
C LEU A 369 -28.23 0.00 -11.20
N ASN A 370 -28.11 0.68 -10.05
CA ASN A 370 -29.09 1.68 -9.64
C ASN A 370 -29.21 2.82 -10.67
N GLN A 371 -28.09 3.30 -11.21
CA GLN A 371 -28.08 4.28 -12.30
C GLN A 371 -28.70 3.74 -13.59
N TYR A 372 -28.44 2.46 -13.93
CA TYR A 372 -29.05 1.82 -15.09
C TYR A 372 -30.58 1.76 -15.00
N PHE A 373 -31.13 1.62 -13.79
CA PHE A 373 -32.57 1.63 -13.52
C PHE A 373 -33.10 3.02 -13.12
N ASN A 374 -32.54 4.09 -13.70
CA ASN A 374 -32.97 5.49 -13.49
C ASN A 374 -33.03 5.89 -12.00
N ASN A 375 -32.04 5.48 -11.21
CA ASN A 375 -31.90 5.82 -9.79
C ASN A 375 -33.13 5.46 -8.95
N ALA A 376 -33.62 4.22 -9.08
CA ALA A 376 -34.76 3.71 -8.32
C ALA A 376 -34.64 3.91 -6.79
N ILE A 377 -33.42 3.87 -6.27
CA ILE A 377 -33.08 4.25 -4.88
C ILE A 377 -32.19 5.51 -4.94
N PRO A 378 -32.34 6.49 -4.04
CA PRO A 378 -31.45 7.66 -4.02
C PRO A 378 -29.98 7.24 -3.89
N GLU A 379 -29.13 7.71 -4.81
CA GLU A 379 -27.72 7.28 -4.91
C GLU A 379 -26.94 7.48 -3.61
N TYR A 380 -27.28 8.50 -2.82
CA TYR A 380 -26.69 8.76 -1.50
C TYR A 380 -26.79 7.58 -0.53
N TYR A 381 -27.98 6.95 -0.43
CA TYR A 381 -28.18 5.81 0.47
C TYR A 381 -27.46 4.57 -0.05
N VAL A 382 -27.50 4.35 -1.36
CA VAL A 382 -26.75 3.24 -2.01
C VAL A 382 -25.25 3.41 -1.77
N LEU A 383 -24.74 4.63 -1.84
CA LEU A 383 -23.33 4.94 -1.60
C LEU A 383 -22.93 4.66 -0.14
N TRP A 384 -23.74 5.05 0.84
CA TRP A 384 -23.49 4.69 2.25
C TRP A 384 -23.52 3.19 2.50
N LEU A 385 -24.49 2.47 1.93
CA LEU A 385 -24.56 1.02 2.03
C LEU A 385 -23.34 0.36 1.41
N ALA A 386 -22.89 0.84 0.24
CA ALA A 386 -21.67 0.38 -0.41
C ALA A 386 -20.43 0.65 0.45
N ASN A 387 -20.32 1.84 1.05
CA ASN A 387 -19.21 2.20 1.95
C ASN A 387 -19.14 1.30 3.19
N ILE A 388 -20.28 1.07 3.84
CA ILE A 388 -20.36 0.19 5.01
C ILE A 388 -20.00 -1.24 4.62
N TRP A 389 -20.56 -1.73 3.51
CA TRP A 389 -20.28 -3.07 3.00
C TRP A 389 -18.78 -3.28 2.75
N VAL A 390 -18.13 -2.39 2.00
CA VAL A 390 -16.71 -2.54 1.68
C VAL A 390 -15.82 -2.43 2.91
N CYS A 391 -16.14 -1.53 3.86
CA CYS A 391 -15.38 -1.42 5.11
C CYS A 391 -15.46 -2.73 5.92
N VAL A 392 -16.65 -3.28 6.08
CA VAL A 392 -16.87 -4.55 6.80
C VAL A 392 -16.16 -5.69 6.09
N ASP A 393 -16.31 -5.80 4.77
CA ASP A 393 -15.71 -6.85 3.95
C ASP A 393 -14.17 -6.78 3.96
N LEU A 394 -13.57 -5.59 3.90
CA LEU A 394 -12.13 -5.39 4.05
C LEU A 394 -11.62 -5.80 5.44
N VAL A 395 -12.25 -5.31 6.51
CA VAL A 395 -11.85 -5.66 7.90
C VAL A 395 -11.95 -7.17 8.11
N ARG A 396 -13.02 -7.80 7.61
CA ARG A 396 -13.20 -9.25 7.66
C ARG A 396 -12.10 -9.98 6.89
N TYR A 397 -11.81 -9.57 5.66
CA TYR A 397 -10.76 -10.16 4.83
C TYR A 397 -9.39 -10.09 5.52
N CYS A 398 -9.00 -8.91 6.00
CA CYS A 398 -7.74 -8.71 6.71
C CYS A 398 -7.66 -9.55 7.99
N GLY A 399 -8.72 -9.54 8.82
CA GLY A 399 -8.77 -10.32 10.05
C GLY A 399 -8.65 -11.83 9.80
N GLN A 400 -9.31 -12.35 8.77
CA GLN A 400 -9.25 -13.77 8.42
C GLN A 400 -7.87 -14.17 7.87
N ILE A 401 -7.31 -13.41 6.93
CA ILE A 401 -5.96 -13.65 6.39
C ILE A 401 -4.93 -13.65 7.53
N CYS A 402 -4.98 -12.65 8.41
CA CYS A 402 -4.06 -12.57 9.54
C CYS A 402 -4.19 -13.78 10.47
N THR A 403 -5.41 -14.22 10.76
CA THR A 403 -5.66 -15.38 11.62
C THR A 403 -5.15 -16.67 10.97
N GLU A 404 -5.43 -16.91 9.70
CA GLU A 404 -4.97 -18.09 8.96
C GLU A 404 -3.44 -18.17 8.91
N ILE A 405 -2.76 -17.04 8.71
CA ILE A 405 -1.30 -16.96 8.70
C ILE A 405 -0.73 -17.14 10.12
N CYS A 406 -1.33 -16.52 11.15
CA CYS A 406 -0.93 -16.73 12.54
C CYS A 406 -1.01 -18.21 12.95
N ASP A 407 -2.11 -18.87 12.59
CA ASP A 407 -2.34 -20.30 12.88
C ASP A 407 -1.32 -21.20 12.17
N HIS A 408 -0.89 -20.82 10.96
CA HIS A 408 0.11 -21.54 10.18
C HIS A 408 1.53 -21.33 10.72
N LEU A 409 1.92 -20.08 10.99
CA LEU A 409 3.26 -19.71 11.45
C LEU A 409 3.45 -19.88 12.96
N LYS A 410 2.38 -20.16 13.72
CA LYS A 410 2.38 -20.27 15.20
C LYS A 410 2.86 -18.99 15.90
N ILE A 411 2.43 -17.85 15.38
CA ILE A 411 2.73 -16.52 15.95
C ILE A 411 1.46 -15.83 16.42
N HIS A 412 1.61 -14.80 17.24
CA HIS A 412 0.51 -13.93 17.66
C HIS A 412 0.59 -12.60 16.92
N LEU A 413 -0.55 -12.11 16.43
CA LEU A 413 -0.61 -10.90 15.61
C LEU A 413 -0.08 -9.66 16.35
N PHE A 414 -0.44 -9.46 17.62
CA PHE A 414 -0.14 -8.26 18.40
C PHE A 414 0.70 -8.53 19.66
N LYS A 415 1.39 -9.68 19.73
CA LYS A 415 2.19 -10.04 20.91
C LYS A 415 3.50 -10.69 20.49
N ILE A 416 4.59 -10.24 21.11
CA ILE A 416 5.91 -10.87 20.95
C ILE A 416 6.01 -12.02 21.97
N PRO A 417 6.31 -13.26 21.55
CA PRO A 417 6.59 -14.34 22.48
C PRO A 417 7.91 -14.08 23.21
N TYR A 418 7.86 -14.04 24.54
CA TYR A 418 9.05 -13.99 25.37
C TYR A 418 9.43 -15.41 25.81
N PRO A 419 10.69 -15.84 25.64
CA PRO A 419 11.15 -16.99 26.40
C PRO A 419 11.06 -16.66 27.90
N PRO A 420 10.65 -17.62 28.75
CA PRO A 420 10.71 -17.42 30.19
C PRO A 420 12.15 -17.07 30.60
N PRO A 421 12.36 -16.20 31.61
CA PRO A 421 13.70 -15.91 32.11
C PRO A 421 14.40 -17.22 32.44
N ALA A 422 15.64 -17.38 31.95
CA ALA A 422 16.44 -18.58 32.18
C ALA A 422 16.49 -18.86 33.68
N SER A 423 16.12 -20.07 34.08
CA SER A 423 16.27 -20.54 35.46
C SER A 423 17.72 -20.32 35.90
N PRO A 424 17.98 -19.78 37.10
CA PRO A 424 19.34 -19.66 37.59
C PRO A 424 20.01 -21.04 37.56
N PRO A 425 21.32 -21.12 37.23
CA PRO A 425 22.02 -22.40 37.19
C PRO A 425 21.88 -23.06 38.56
N HIS A 426 21.31 -24.26 38.57
CA HIS A 426 21.34 -25.12 39.75
C HIS A 426 22.80 -25.45 40.02
N ASP A 427 23.34 -24.93 41.14
CA ASP A 427 24.60 -25.40 41.70
C ASP A 427 24.51 -26.92 41.87
N ARG A 428 25.14 -27.66 40.97
CA ARG A 428 25.40 -29.08 41.18
C ARG A 428 26.52 -29.17 42.20
N ASN A 429 26.12 -29.43 43.44
CA ASN A 429 27.01 -29.85 44.51
C ASN A 429 27.95 -30.94 44.01
N VAL A 430 29.24 -30.66 44.23
CA VAL A 430 30.35 -31.59 44.16
C VAL A 430 30.07 -32.78 45.07
N THR A 431 30.01 -33.97 44.48
CA THR A 431 30.36 -35.20 45.20
C THR A 431 31.49 -35.86 44.43
N SER A 432 32.65 -35.81 45.06
CA SER A 432 33.83 -36.59 44.80
C SER A 432 33.51 -38.08 44.71
N ASP A 433 33.95 -38.74 43.65
CA ASP A 433 34.47 -40.09 43.78
C ASP A 433 35.62 -40.29 42.79
N ASN A 434 36.75 -40.67 43.37
CA ASN A 434 38.04 -40.91 42.74
C ASN A 434 38.27 -42.42 42.80
N SER A 435 38.37 -43.11 41.65
CA SER A 435 39.17 -44.35 41.54
C SER A 435 39.35 -44.79 40.08
N ASP A 436 40.53 -44.44 39.56
CA ASP A 436 41.54 -45.32 38.97
C ASP A 436 41.37 -46.06 37.61
N LYS A 437 42.42 -45.82 36.79
CA LYS A 437 43.17 -46.70 35.85
C LYS A 437 42.74 -46.73 34.37
N SER A 438 43.47 -46.01 33.49
CA SER A 438 44.69 -46.42 32.70
C SER A 438 44.28 -47.16 31.42
N GLU A 439 44.76 -46.91 30.18
CA GLU A 439 46.06 -46.47 29.64
C GLU A 439 45.88 -46.16 28.12
N ASP A 440 46.71 -45.24 27.59
CA ASP A 440 47.30 -45.15 26.22
C ASP A 440 46.40 -45.06 24.96
N SER A 441 46.65 -44.29 23.90
CA SER A 441 47.89 -43.68 23.33
C SER A 441 47.57 -42.60 22.27
N GLU A 442 48.45 -41.60 22.15
CA GLU A 442 48.91 -40.87 20.94
C GLU A 442 47.88 -40.13 20.05
N ALA A 443 47.84 -38.79 20.07
CA ALA A 443 48.70 -37.84 19.34
C ALA A 443 48.28 -37.63 17.87
N ASP A 444 47.63 -36.48 17.58
CA ASP A 444 48.22 -35.55 16.61
C ASP A 444 47.67 -34.12 16.78
N SER A 445 48.60 -33.18 16.63
CA SER A 445 48.47 -31.75 16.76
C SER A 445 47.80 -31.10 15.55
N ASP A 446 46.98 -30.08 15.76
CA ASP A 446 47.31 -28.77 15.19
C ASP A 446 46.45 -27.64 15.76
N ALA A 447 47.15 -26.58 16.17
CA ALA A 447 46.62 -25.37 16.75
C ALA A 447 46.26 -24.33 15.66
N ALA A 448 45.10 -23.70 15.86
CA ALA A 448 44.74 -22.29 15.67
C ALA A 448 45.86 -21.31 15.17
N PRO A 449 45.53 -20.21 14.43
CA PRO A 449 44.58 -19.24 14.98
C PRO A 449 43.71 -18.38 14.05
N LEU A 450 42.65 -17.89 14.71
CA LEU A 450 41.92 -16.64 14.52
C LEU A 450 42.76 -15.50 13.91
N LEU A 451 42.21 -14.81 12.91
CA LEU A 451 42.50 -13.40 12.65
C LEU A 451 41.24 -12.63 12.28
N ASN A 452 40.88 -11.78 13.24
CA ASN A 452 40.03 -10.60 13.17
C ASN A 452 40.60 -9.61 12.14
N ASN A 453 39.76 -8.95 11.34
CA ASN A 453 40.02 -7.56 10.94
C ASN A 453 38.78 -6.85 10.40
N ASN A 454 38.35 -5.88 11.19
CA ASN A 454 37.61 -4.69 10.76
C ASN A 454 38.43 -3.92 9.71
N THR A 455 37.79 -3.45 8.65
CA THR A 455 38.17 -2.18 8.01
C THR A 455 36.94 -1.44 7.50
N VAL A 456 36.73 -0.29 8.14
CA VAL A 456 35.90 0.84 7.74
C VAL A 456 36.80 1.80 6.94
N SER A 457 36.35 2.25 5.77
CA SER A 457 36.74 3.49 5.05
C SER A 457 36.31 3.33 3.58
N ALA A 458 35.72 4.29 2.87
CA ALA A 458 35.44 5.70 3.09
C ALA A 458 34.29 6.10 2.14
#